data_AF-A0A522F6L4-F1
#
_entry.id   AF-A0A522F6L4-F1
#
_cell.length_a   1.000
_cell.length_b   1.000
_cell.length_c   1.000
_cell.angle_alpha   90.00
_cell.angle_beta   90.00
_cell.angle_gamma   90.00
#
_symmetry.space_group_name_H-M   'P 1'
#
loop_
_entity.id
_entity.type
_entity.pdbx_description
1 polymer ?
#
loop_
_entity_poly.entity_id
_entity_poly.type
_entity_poly.pdbx_seq_one_letter_code
_entity_poly.pdbx_strand_id
1 'polypeptide(L)'
;MQRSMEYPTQIVRMQAKIVDKEFTCDQVNDEIEKIFVNHISKELFAYNTLISCTYDPQTHLATEYEINSHFDPLNDSAITELNSYLQEYNGIDLLGTQLKIESARGLIIAMDIAAGTKKNMDQPSFVQYRQDHSQFFFKSNFEMRNQLLTDVQDQFFSNKSADIFPFLHRWVFPNAGVLYKIILRDSNYVELNPERIFLMEKTGDLFIPKLKMHFAHNCKEHDNHHCLQ
;
A
#
# COMPACT_ATOMS: atom_id res chain seq x y z
N MET A 1 -17.32 -4.07 -14.89
CA MET A 1 -16.87 -5.44 -15.24
C MET A 1 -16.04 -5.96 -14.08
N GLN A 2 -16.33 -7.15 -13.59
CA GLN A 2 -15.69 -7.74 -12.40
C GLN A 2 -14.53 -8.64 -12.86
N ARG A 3 -13.44 -8.66 -12.10
CA ARG A 3 -12.34 -9.60 -12.31
C ARG A 3 -12.78 -11.02 -11.94
N SER A 4 -12.68 -11.94 -12.89
CA SER A 4 -13.06 -13.35 -12.68
C SER A 4 -11.84 -14.27 -12.47
N MET A 5 -10.64 -13.81 -12.86
CA MET A 5 -9.41 -14.58 -12.79
C MET A 5 -8.49 -14.12 -11.64
N GLU A 6 -7.89 -15.09 -10.95
CA GLU A 6 -6.77 -14.82 -10.06
C GLU A 6 -5.56 -14.37 -10.88
N TYR A 7 -4.81 -13.39 -10.35
CA TYR A 7 -3.69 -12.74 -11.03
C TYR A 7 -2.77 -12.14 -9.96
N PRO A 8 -1.45 -12.37 -10.01
CA PRO A 8 -0.52 -11.90 -8.99
C PRO A 8 -0.36 -10.38 -9.04
N THR A 9 -0.07 -9.77 -7.89
CA THR A 9 0.33 -8.36 -7.84
C THR A 9 1.67 -8.22 -8.56
N GLN A 10 1.76 -7.22 -9.44
CA GLN A 10 3.00 -6.89 -10.14
C GLN A 10 3.83 -5.92 -9.30
N ILE A 11 5.14 -6.13 -9.28
CA ILE A 11 6.12 -5.38 -8.48
C ILE A 11 7.20 -4.82 -9.41
N VAL A 12 7.55 -3.55 -9.21
CA VAL A 12 8.75 -2.93 -9.77
C VAL A 12 9.57 -2.40 -8.60
N ARG A 13 10.81 -2.87 -8.46
CA ARG A 13 11.72 -2.51 -7.36
C ARG A 13 13.12 -2.25 -7.89
N MET A 14 13.21 -1.31 -8.81
CA MET A 14 14.44 -0.98 -9.51
C MET A 14 15.14 0.18 -8.83
N GLN A 15 16.45 0.06 -8.69
CA GLN A 15 17.36 1.14 -8.30
C GLN A 15 18.59 1.01 -9.18
N ALA A 16 18.90 2.05 -9.96
CA ALA A 16 19.91 1.98 -11.01
C ALA A 16 20.68 3.29 -11.15
N LYS A 17 22.00 3.16 -11.30
CA LYS A 17 22.89 4.27 -11.63
C LYS A 17 22.78 4.62 -13.10
N ILE A 18 22.82 5.91 -13.39
CA ILE A 18 22.90 6.43 -14.76
C ILE A 18 24.39 6.63 -15.05
N VAL A 19 24.95 5.74 -15.86
CA VAL A 19 26.38 5.75 -16.22
C VAL A 19 26.50 6.10 -17.69
N ASP A 20 27.46 6.96 -18.03
CA ASP A 20 27.81 7.36 -19.40
C ASP A 20 26.67 8.03 -20.20
N LYS A 21 25.68 8.62 -19.52
CA LYS A 21 24.59 9.39 -20.15
C LYS A 21 24.39 10.72 -19.43
N GLU A 22 24.36 11.81 -20.19
CA GLU A 22 24.12 13.17 -19.69
C GLU A 22 22.61 13.47 -19.65
N PHE A 23 21.86 12.74 -18.82
CA PHE A 23 20.44 13.00 -18.61
C PHE A 23 20.20 13.96 -17.45
N THR A 24 19.21 14.83 -17.55
CA THR A 24 18.62 15.52 -16.40
C THR A 24 17.58 14.62 -15.72
N CYS A 25 17.19 14.93 -14.48
CA CYS A 25 16.12 14.18 -13.83
C CYS A 25 14.76 14.31 -14.54
N ASP A 26 14.51 15.41 -15.25
CA ASP A 26 13.29 15.56 -16.05
C ASP A 26 13.28 14.55 -17.19
N GLN A 27 14.39 14.39 -17.93
CA GLN A 27 14.51 13.41 -19.01
C GLN A 27 14.40 11.97 -18.49
N VAL A 28 14.96 11.69 -17.30
CA VAL A 28 14.79 10.40 -16.63
C VAL A 28 13.31 10.13 -16.34
N ASN A 29 12.61 11.11 -15.77
CA ASN A 29 11.19 10.97 -15.46
C ASN A 29 10.34 10.81 -16.71
N ASP A 30 10.61 11.56 -17.79
CA ASP A 30 9.90 11.46 -19.06
C ASP A 30 10.02 10.05 -19.68
N GLU A 31 11.23 9.46 -19.66
CA GLU A 31 11.43 8.10 -20.17
C GLU A 31 10.73 7.05 -19.31
N ILE A 32 10.77 7.18 -17.97
CA ILE A 32 10.02 6.31 -17.06
C ILE A 32 8.51 6.48 -17.28
N GLU A 33 8.03 7.71 -17.47
CA GLU A 33 6.62 7.99 -17.70
C GLU A 33 6.13 7.31 -18.97
N LYS A 34 6.89 7.47 -20.06
CA LYS A 34 6.61 6.87 -21.36
C LYS A 34 6.58 5.34 -21.30
N ILE A 35 7.58 4.71 -20.66
CA ILE A 35 7.77 3.25 -20.67
C ILE A 35 6.92 2.53 -19.61
N PHE A 36 6.58 3.22 -18.52
CA PHE A 36 5.90 2.61 -17.37
C PHE A 36 4.62 3.34 -16.97
N VAL A 37 4.70 4.60 -16.53
CA VAL A 37 3.57 5.27 -15.86
C VAL A 37 2.36 5.40 -16.78
N ASN A 38 2.57 5.76 -18.06
CA ASN A 38 1.50 5.92 -19.04
C ASN A 38 0.75 4.62 -19.37
N HIS A 39 1.33 3.47 -19.04
CA HIS A 39 0.71 2.15 -19.25
C HIS A 39 -0.07 1.66 -18.03
N ILE A 40 0.07 2.30 -16.87
CA ILE A 40 -0.59 1.91 -15.61
C ILE A 40 -1.64 2.96 -15.22
N SER A 41 -2.79 2.94 -15.89
CA SER A 41 -3.89 3.87 -15.66
C SER A 41 -4.77 3.50 -14.45
N LYS A 42 -5.42 4.50 -13.84
CA LYS A 42 -6.28 4.29 -12.64
C LYS A 42 -7.61 3.59 -12.99
N GLU A 43 -8.00 3.65 -14.25
CA GLU A 43 -9.22 3.02 -14.78
C GLU A 43 -9.06 1.50 -14.85
N LEU A 44 -7.83 1.02 -15.04
CA LEU A 44 -7.51 -0.39 -15.24
C LEU A 44 -6.76 -1.00 -14.06
N PHE A 45 -6.00 -0.20 -13.30
CA PHE A 45 -5.11 -0.68 -12.26
C PHE A 45 -5.33 0.03 -10.92
N ALA A 46 -5.27 -0.75 -9.84
CA ALA A 46 -4.95 -0.21 -8.53
C ALA A 46 -3.43 -0.22 -8.38
N TYR A 47 -2.80 0.94 -8.23
CA TYR A 47 -1.35 1.05 -8.16
C TYR A 47 -0.89 1.99 -7.04
N ASN A 48 0.36 1.82 -6.64
CA ASN A 48 1.08 2.77 -5.80
C ASN A 48 2.54 2.79 -6.29
N THR A 49 2.99 3.94 -6.77
CA THR A 49 4.26 4.10 -7.46
C THR A 49 5.01 5.29 -6.87
N LEU A 50 6.23 5.05 -6.41
CA LEU A 50 7.22 6.07 -6.10
C LEU A 50 8.31 6.02 -7.16
N ILE A 51 8.54 7.16 -7.80
CA ILE A 51 9.68 7.38 -8.70
C ILE A 51 10.52 8.48 -8.06
N SER A 52 11.83 8.26 -8.00
CA SER A 52 12.77 9.28 -7.55
C SER A 52 14.01 9.28 -8.41
N CYS A 53 14.54 10.48 -8.66
CA CYS A 53 15.79 10.69 -9.36
C CYS A 53 16.74 11.52 -8.48
N THR A 54 17.97 11.05 -8.36
CA THR A 54 19.05 11.76 -7.66
C THR A 54 19.93 12.45 -8.69
N TYR A 55 20.30 13.70 -8.45
CA TYR A 55 21.15 14.49 -9.34
C TYR A 55 22.37 15.07 -8.61
N ASP A 56 23.40 15.38 -9.38
CA ASP A 56 24.54 16.17 -8.92
C ASP A 56 24.15 17.67 -8.87
N PRO A 57 24.18 18.32 -7.70
CA PRO A 57 23.76 19.72 -7.57
C PRO A 57 24.65 20.73 -8.30
N GLN A 58 25.87 20.36 -8.73
CA GLN A 58 26.75 21.24 -9.49
C GLN A 58 26.43 21.25 -10.99
N THR A 59 26.17 20.07 -11.54
CA THR A 59 25.93 19.87 -12.98
C THR A 59 24.44 19.76 -13.33
N HIS A 60 23.59 19.53 -12.34
CA HIS A 60 22.16 19.21 -12.47
C HIS A 60 21.86 17.95 -13.28
N LEU A 61 22.87 17.10 -13.50
CA LEU A 61 22.72 15.83 -14.20
C LEU A 61 22.29 14.72 -13.24
N ALA A 62 21.42 13.84 -13.72
CA ALA A 62 20.94 12.67 -13.02
C ALA A 62 22.06 11.66 -12.84
N THR A 63 22.11 11.06 -11.65
CA THR A 63 23.14 10.09 -11.23
C THR A 63 22.55 8.72 -10.94
N GLU A 64 21.29 8.68 -10.50
CA GLU A 64 20.59 7.47 -10.11
C GLU A 64 19.08 7.68 -10.18
N TYR A 65 18.34 6.62 -10.47
CA TYR A 65 16.89 6.59 -10.37
C TYR A 65 16.40 5.36 -9.62
N GLU A 66 15.20 5.47 -9.06
CA GLU A 66 14.48 4.39 -8.42
C GLU A 66 13.03 4.35 -8.90
N ILE A 67 12.52 3.13 -9.11
CA ILE A 67 11.10 2.84 -9.28
C ILE A 67 10.69 1.83 -8.20
N ASN A 68 9.84 2.26 -7.28
CA ASN A 68 9.26 1.44 -6.23
C ASN A 68 7.74 1.41 -6.44
N SER A 69 7.24 0.36 -7.06
CA SER A 69 5.85 0.25 -7.45
C SER A 69 5.27 -1.13 -7.15
N HIS A 70 3.98 -1.14 -6.84
CA HIS A 70 3.16 -2.33 -6.97
C HIS A 70 1.83 -1.97 -7.62
N PHE A 71 1.27 -2.89 -8.40
CA PHE A 71 -0.03 -2.68 -9.05
C PHE A 71 -0.77 -3.98 -9.34
N ASP A 72 -2.10 -3.90 -9.39
CA ASP A 72 -2.99 -5.01 -9.69
C ASP A 72 -4.01 -4.62 -10.77
N PRO A 73 -4.27 -5.47 -11.77
CA PRO A 73 -5.36 -5.26 -12.71
C PRO A 73 -6.72 -5.41 -12.01
N LEU A 74 -7.63 -4.48 -12.29
CA LEU A 74 -8.94 -4.37 -11.64
C LEU A 74 -10.01 -5.28 -12.24
N ASN A 75 -9.84 -5.70 -13.50
CA ASN A 75 -10.79 -6.51 -14.25
C ASN A 75 -10.08 -7.36 -15.33
N ASP A 76 -10.81 -8.24 -16.00
CA ASP A 76 -10.24 -9.17 -16.99
C ASP A 76 -9.72 -8.46 -18.26
N SER A 77 -10.27 -7.29 -18.61
CA SER A 77 -9.72 -6.46 -19.69
C SER A 77 -8.35 -5.92 -19.29
N ALA A 78 -8.22 -5.41 -18.06
CA ALA A 78 -6.95 -4.94 -17.53
C ALA A 78 -5.90 -6.06 -17.44
N ILE A 79 -6.30 -7.31 -17.15
CA ILE A 79 -5.40 -8.47 -17.21
C ILE A 79 -4.89 -8.68 -18.65
N THR A 80 -5.78 -8.59 -19.63
CA THR A 80 -5.42 -8.77 -21.05
C THR A 80 -4.44 -7.69 -21.50
N GLU A 81 -4.72 -6.42 -21.17
CA GLU A 81 -3.81 -5.30 -21.47
C GLU A 81 -2.47 -5.44 -20.75
N LEU A 82 -2.48 -5.86 -19.48
CA LEU A 82 -1.26 -6.10 -18.72
C LEU A 82 -0.39 -7.19 -19.35
N ASN A 83 -0.99 -8.29 -19.80
CA ASN A 83 -0.22 -9.35 -20.46
C ASN A 83 0.46 -8.85 -21.75
N SER A 84 -0.22 -8.02 -22.54
CA SER A 84 0.37 -7.38 -23.72
C SER A 84 1.50 -6.43 -23.33
N TYR A 85 1.28 -5.58 -22.32
CA TYR A 85 2.29 -4.67 -21.80
C TYR A 85 3.54 -5.40 -21.30
N LEU A 86 3.38 -6.48 -20.53
CA LEU A 86 4.49 -7.29 -20.03
C LEU A 86 5.29 -7.95 -21.16
N GLN A 87 4.62 -8.39 -22.24
CA GLN A 87 5.31 -8.96 -23.41
C GLN A 87 6.14 -7.95 -24.18
N GLU A 88 5.68 -6.70 -24.25
CA GLU A 88 6.34 -5.63 -25.01
C GLU A 88 7.43 -4.91 -24.21
N TYR A 89 7.19 -4.62 -22.93
CA TYR A 89 8.04 -3.73 -22.14
C TYR A 89 8.88 -4.44 -21.07
N ASN A 90 8.51 -5.64 -20.60
CA ASN A 90 9.32 -6.29 -19.57
C ASN A 90 10.66 -6.76 -20.17
N GLY A 91 11.78 -6.30 -19.61
CA GLY A 91 13.13 -6.59 -20.07
C GLY A 91 13.74 -5.59 -21.05
N ILE A 92 13.02 -4.54 -21.46
CA ILE A 92 13.56 -3.51 -22.36
C ILE A 92 14.59 -2.62 -21.66
N ASP A 93 15.48 -1.98 -22.42
CA ASP A 93 16.40 -0.97 -21.87
C ASP A 93 15.63 0.26 -21.37
N LEU A 94 15.84 0.59 -20.11
CA LEU A 94 15.40 1.81 -19.46
C LEU A 94 16.65 2.48 -18.91
N LEU A 95 17.14 3.50 -19.61
CA LEU A 95 18.25 4.34 -19.17
C LEU A 95 19.54 3.54 -18.88
N GLY A 96 19.79 2.43 -19.60
CA GLY A 96 20.96 1.57 -19.42
C GLY A 96 20.76 0.39 -18.45
N THR A 97 19.56 0.19 -17.90
CA THR A 97 19.19 -0.98 -17.10
C THR A 97 17.90 -1.59 -17.62
N GLN A 98 17.76 -2.91 -17.58
CA GLN A 98 16.54 -3.57 -18.03
C GLN A 98 15.36 -3.32 -17.09
N LEU A 99 14.21 -2.88 -17.63
CA LEU A 99 12.96 -2.81 -16.88
C LEU A 99 12.59 -4.21 -16.38
N LYS A 100 12.38 -4.36 -15.06
CA LYS A 100 12.01 -5.63 -14.45
C LYS A 100 10.68 -5.51 -13.71
N ILE A 101 9.66 -6.15 -14.25
CA ILE A 101 8.36 -6.32 -13.61
C ILE A 101 8.25 -7.77 -13.14
N GLU A 102 8.05 -7.94 -11.84
CA GLU A 102 8.03 -9.23 -11.16
C GLU A 102 6.63 -9.53 -10.63
N SER A 103 6.24 -10.80 -10.61
CA SER A 103 5.00 -11.24 -9.95
C SER A 103 5.27 -11.60 -8.49
N ALA A 104 4.47 -11.05 -7.58
CA ALA A 104 4.46 -11.48 -6.18
C ALA A 104 3.68 -12.80 -6.04
N ARG A 105 4.25 -13.75 -5.30
CA ARG A 105 3.61 -15.04 -4.94
C ARG A 105 2.45 -14.86 -3.97
N GLY A 106 2.48 -13.79 -3.19
CA GLY A 106 1.46 -13.47 -2.21
C GLY A 106 1.83 -12.22 -1.42
N LEU A 107 0.97 -11.89 -0.46
CA LEU A 107 1.08 -10.71 0.38
C LEU A 107 0.84 -11.11 1.83
N ILE A 108 1.75 -10.73 2.72
CA ILE A 108 1.50 -10.72 4.16
C ILE A 108 1.15 -9.28 4.55
N ILE A 109 0.02 -9.13 5.24
CA ILE A 109 -0.29 -7.92 5.99
C ILE A 109 0.14 -8.14 7.44
N ALA A 110 1.11 -7.35 7.88
CA ALA A 110 1.49 -7.26 9.29
C ALA A 110 0.83 -5.99 9.84
N MET A 111 -0.27 -6.15 10.56
CA MET A 111 -1.15 -5.06 10.94
C MET A 111 -1.00 -4.71 12.41
N ASP A 112 -0.74 -3.44 12.69
CA ASP A 112 -0.84 -2.88 14.04
C ASP A 112 -2.11 -2.05 14.16
N ILE A 113 -2.82 -2.22 15.27
CA ILE A 113 -3.88 -1.31 15.71
C ILE A 113 -3.46 -0.67 17.04
N ALA A 114 -3.57 0.64 17.16
CA ALA A 114 -3.32 1.37 18.39
C ALA A 114 -4.51 2.27 18.74
N ALA A 115 -4.96 2.24 19.99
CA ALA A 115 -6.08 3.05 20.46
C ALA A 115 -5.66 3.87 21.68
N GLY A 116 -6.15 5.10 21.76
CA GLY A 116 -5.81 5.98 22.86
C GLY A 116 -6.44 7.36 22.79
N THR A 117 -5.81 8.31 23.47
CA THR A 117 -6.27 9.70 23.54
C THR A 117 -5.28 10.66 22.92
N LYS A 118 -5.74 11.41 21.92
CA LYS A 118 -5.00 12.44 21.21
C LYS A 118 -5.50 13.82 21.60
N LYS A 119 -4.66 14.62 22.26
CA LYS A 119 -5.03 15.97 22.71
C LYS A 119 -5.11 16.93 21.53
N ASN A 120 -4.05 16.98 20.72
CA ASN A 120 -3.95 17.81 19.52
C ASN A 120 -3.87 16.91 18.28
N MET A 121 -4.81 17.07 17.35
CA MET A 121 -4.88 16.25 16.14
C MET A 121 -3.76 16.56 15.15
N ASP A 122 -3.21 17.77 15.18
CA ASP A 122 -2.11 18.21 14.30
C ASP A 122 -0.74 17.71 14.76
N GLN A 123 -0.65 17.15 15.98
CA GLN A 123 0.60 16.59 16.50
C GLN A 123 0.62 15.08 16.28
N PRO A 124 1.79 14.47 16.00
CA PRO A 124 1.87 13.02 15.80
C PRO A 124 1.59 12.24 17.10
N SER A 125 1.91 12.80 18.27
CA SER A 125 1.83 12.09 19.55
C SER A 125 0.39 11.93 20.07
N PHE A 126 0.13 10.77 20.67
CA PHE A 126 -1.07 10.51 21.46
C PHE A 126 -0.73 9.58 22.64
N VAL A 127 -1.57 9.57 23.66
CA VAL A 127 -1.43 8.65 24.80
C VAL A 127 -2.04 7.31 24.39
N GLN A 128 -1.19 6.32 24.10
CA GLN A 128 -1.61 4.97 23.75
C GLN A 128 -2.09 4.22 24.99
N TYR A 129 -3.32 3.69 24.91
CA TYR A 129 -3.88 2.80 25.94
C TYR A 129 -3.62 1.34 25.61
N ARG A 130 -3.69 0.99 24.32
CA ARG A 130 -3.48 -0.37 23.85
C ARG A 130 -2.94 -0.38 22.44
N GLN A 131 -2.15 -1.42 22.16
CA GLN A 131 -1.74 -1.80 20.84
C GLN A 131 -1.78 -3.32 20.71
N ASP A 132 -2.21 -3.81 19.56
CA ASP A 132 -2.15 -5.22 19.19
C ASP A 132 -1.62 -5.38 17.77
N HIS A 133 -1.04 -6.55 17.53
CA HIS A 133 -0.46 -6.95 16.25
C HIS A 133 -1.16 -8.20 15.72
N SER A 134 -1.44 -8.22 14.42
CA SER A 134 -2.02 -9.37 13.73
C SER A 134 -1.41 -9.55 12.35
N GLN A 135 -1.47 -10.79 11.83
CA GLN A 135 -0.86 -11.13 10.56
C GLN A 135 -1.84 -11.91 9.69
N PHE A 136 -1.93 -11.51 8.42
CA PHE A 136 -2.83 -12.13 7.44
C PHE A 136 -2.10 -12.40 6.15
N PHE A 137 -2.42 -13.53 5.52
CA PHE A 137 -1.95 -13.86 4.18
C PHE A 137 -3.06 -13.61 3.17
N PHE A 138 -2.70 -12.99 2.05
CA PHE A 138 -3.54 -12.80 0.87
C PHE A 138 -2.77 -13.28 -0.36
N LYS A 139 -3.49 -13.74 -1.38
CA LYS A 139 -2.88 -14.14 -2.66
C LYS A 139 -2.39 -12.93 -3.46
N SER A 140 -3.02 -11.76 -3.28
CA SER A 140 -2.66 -10.52 -3.97
C SER A 140 -3.10 -9.28 -3.17
N ASN A 141 -2.53 -8.14 -3.52
CA ASN A 141 -2.99 -6.84 -3.03
C ASN A 141 -4.41 -6.52 -3.54
N PHE A 142 -4.84 -7.01 -4.71
CA PHE A 142 -6.24 -6.93 -5.14
C PHE A 142 -7.20 -7.63 -4.16
N GLU A 143 -6.87 -8.85 -3.74
CA GLU A 143 -7.68 -9.59 -2.76
C GLU A 143 -7.72 -8.85 -1.41
N MET A 144 -6.57 -8.40 -0.92
CA MET A 144 -6.47 -7.62 0.31
C MET A 144 -7.32 -6.34 0.26
N ARG A 145 -7.31 -5.62 -0.88
CA ARG A 145 -8.16 -4.44 -1.08
C ARG A 145 -9.64 -4.78 -0.95
N ASN A 146 -10.10 -5.84 -1.61
CA ASN A 146 -11.51 -6.22 -1.61
C ASN A 146 -12.01 -6.75 -0.27
N GLN A 147 -11.12 -7.30 0.57
CA GLN A 147 -11.46 -7.83 1.88
C GLN A 147 -11.15 -6.83 3.00
N LEU A 148 -9.87 -6.61 3.29
CA LEU A 148 -9.44 -5.79 4.41
C LEU A 148 -9.77 -4.31 4.20
N LEU A 149 -9.47 -3.73 3.04
CA LEU A 149 -9.69 -2.28 2.87
C LEU A 149 -11.17 -1.93 2.76
N THR A 150 -11.98 -2.79 2.14
CA THR A 150 -13.44 -2.67 2.18
C THR A 150 -13.95 -2.68 3.63
N ASP A 151 -13.53 -3.66 4.44
CA ASP A 151 -13.92 -3.74 5.85
C ASP A 151 -13.43 -2.51 6.66
N VAL A 152 -12.24 -1.98 6.36
CA VAL A 152 -11.77 -0.72 6.97
C VAL A 152 -12.71 0.44 6.63
N GLN A 153 -13.08 0.61 5.36
CA GLN A 153 -13.98 1.69 4.95
C GLN A 153 -15.38 1.54 5.55
N ASP A 154 -15.91 0.32 5.57
CA ASP A 154 -17.29 0.06 5.97
C ASP A 154 -17.46 0.00 7.50
N GLN A 155 -16.43 -0.42 8.25
CA GLN A 155 -16.58 -0.78 9.66
C GLN A 155 -15.59 -0.06 10.60
N PHE A 156 -14.33 0.16 10.20
CA PHE A 156 -13.31 0.69 11.11
C PHE A 156 -13.61 2.13 11.56
N PHE A 157 -14.19 2.96 10.69
CA PHE A 157 -14.50 4.36 11.01
C PHE A 157 -15.85 4.56 11.72
N SER A 158 -16.58 3.49 12.02
CA SER A 158 -17.87 3.55 12.73
C SER A 158 -17.68 3.66 14.25
N ASN A 159 -18.58 4.36 14.93
CA ASN A 159 -18.68 4.38 16.40
C ASN A 159 -19.76 3.42 16.95
N LYS A 160 -20.40 2.63 16.08
CA LYS A 160 -21.43 1.66 16.46
C LYS A 160 -20.81 0.30 16.72
N SER A 161 -21.12 -0.29 17.87
CA SER A 161 -20.61 -1.62 18.24
C SER A 161 -20.95 -2.71 17.22
N ALA A 162 -22.08 -2.58 16.52
CA ALA A 162 -22.52 -3.53 15.50
C ALA A 162 -21.59 -3.56 14.27
N ASP A 163 -20.82 -2.50 14.03
CA ASP A 163 -19.91 -2.38 12.88
C ASP A 163 -18.47 -2.63 13.33
N ILE A 164 -17.98 -1.92 14.35
CA ILE A 164 -16.57 -1.98 14.75
C ILE A 164 -16.18 -3.31 15.41
N PHE A 165 -17.08 -3.98 16.14
CA PHE A 165 -16.72 -5.23 16.81
C PHE A 165 -16.49 -6.40 15.85
N PRO A 166 -17.32 -6.63 14.82
CA PRO A 166 -17.01 -7.57 13.76
C PRO A 166 -15.64 -7.33 13.12
N PHE A 167 -15.31 -6.08 12.81
CA PHE A 167 -13.99 -5.70 12.28
C PHE A 167 -12.87 -6.17 13.21
N LEU A 168 -12.95 -5.83 14.50
CA LEU A 168 -11.93 -6.19 15.49
C LEU A 168 -11.80 -7.71 15.66
N HIS A 169 -12.92 -8.42 15.70
CA HIS A 169 -12.91 -9.89 15.82
C HIS A 169 -12.24 -10.58 14.64
N ARG A 170 -12.43 -10.03 13.44
CA ARG A 170 -11.87 -10.59 12.21
C ARG A 170 -10.39 -10.25 12.04
N TRP A 171 -10.03 -8.99 12.28
CA TRP A 171 -8.73 -8.46 11.87
C TRP A 171 -7.75 -8.19 13.02
N VAL A 172 -8.15 -8.29 14.28
CA VAL A 172 -7.23 -8.09 15.42
C VAL A 172 -6.97 -9.41 16.14
N PHE A 173 -7.97 -9.96 16.83
CA PHE A 173 -7.95 -11.34 17.34
C PHE A 173 -9.38 -11.80 17.69
N PRO A 174 -9.62 -13.12 17.80
CA PRO A 174 -10.92 -13.63 18.20
C PRO A 174 -11.41 -13.01 19.51
N ASN A 175 -12.63 -12.48 19.53
CA ASN A 175 -13.23 -11.77 20.67
C ASN A 175 -12.61 -10.41 21.03
N ALA A 176 -11.79 -9.79 20.16
CA ALA A 176 -11.18 -8.47 20.42
C ALA A 176 -12.15 -7.36 20.83
N GLY A 177 -13.35 -7.28 20.23
CA GLY A 177 -14.40 -6.34 20.63
C GLY A 177 -14.79 -6.37 22.11
N VAL A 178 -14.69 -7.51 22.82
CA VAL A 178 -14.96 -7.57 24.27
C VAL A 178 -13.95 -6.73 25.04
N LEU A 179 -12.68 -6.85 24.67
CA LEU A 179 -11.56 -6.17 25.31
C LEU A 179 -11.48 -4.70 24.88
N TYR A 180 -11.66 -4.45 23.59
CA TYR A 180 -11.66 -3.12 23.01
C TYR A 180 -12.89 -2.29 23.38
N LYS A 181 -13.98 -2.90 23.88
CA LYS A 181 -15.19 -2.15 24.28
C LYS A 181 -14.88 -1.02 25.26
N ILE A 182 -14.14 -1.30 26.33
CA ILE A 182 -13.79 -0.26 27.33
C ILE A 182 -12.79 0.72 26.73
N ILE A 183 -11.81 0.20 26.00
CA ILE A 183 -10.72 0.97 25.41
C ILE A 183 -11.24 2.00 24.42
N LEU A 184 -12.16 1.62 23.54
CA LEU A 184 -12.76 2.52 22.55
C LEU A 184 -13.73 3.53 23.17
N ARG A 185 -14.39 3.20 24.29
CA ARG A 185 -15.20 4.17 25.05
C ARG A 185 -14.33 5.26 25.69
N ASP A 186 -13.12 4.92 26.09
CA ASP A 186 -12.20 5.86 26.72
C ASP A 186 -11.26 6.55 25.71
N SER A 187 -11.13 6.00 24.49
CA SER A 187 -10.30 6.53 23.42
C SER A 187 -11.03 7.57 22.59
N ASN A 188 -10.30 8.54 22.05
CA ASN A 188 -10.81 9.48 21.04
C ASN A 188 -10.02 9.43 19.72
N TYR A 189 -9.10 8.47 19.60
CA TYR A 189 -8.24 8.29 18.46
C TYR A 189 -7.81 6.82 18.32
N VAL A 190 -7.84 6.31 17.10
CA VAL A 190 -7.39 4.95 16.74
C VAL A 190 -6.56 5.01 15.47
N GLU A 191 -5.44 4.29 15.43
CA GLU A 191 -4.61 4.11 14.24
C GLU A 191 -4.60 2.65 13.81
N LEU A 192 -4.61 2.42 12.49
CA LEU A 192 -4.42 1.13 11.87
C LEU A 192 -3.29 1.22 10.84
N ASN A 193 -2.26 0.39 11.03
CA ASN A 193 -1.06 0.36 10.20
C ASN A 193 -0.90 -1.03 9.57
N PRO A 194 -1.49 -1.29 8.39
CA PRO A 194 -1.31 -2.55 7.67
C PRO A 194 -0.04 -2.50 6.81
N GLU A 195 1.08 -2.94 7.38
CA GLU A 195 2.34 -3.07 6.65
C GLU A 195 2.24 -4.17 5.58
N ARG A 196 2.67 -3.86 4.35
CA ARG A 196 2.50 -4.73 3.18
C ARG A 196 3.82 -5.39 2.84
N ILE A 197 3.89 -6.69 3.07
CA ILE A 197 5.09 -7.49 2.82
C ILE A 197 4.78 -8.45 1.68
N PHE A 198 5.19 -8.09 0.47
CA PHE A 198 5.06 -8.93 -0.71
C PHE A 198 6.09 -10.05 -0.68
N LEU A 199 5.61 -11.27 -0.88
CA LEU A 199 6.45 -12.46 -1.00
C LEU A 199 6.82 -12.64 -2.47
N MET A 200 8.10 -12.64 -2.80
CA MET A 200 8.57 -12.84 -4.16
C MET A 200 8.75 -14.32 -4.48
N GLU A 201 9.02 -14.65 -5.74
CA GLU A 201 9.21 -16.03 -6.21
C GLU A 201 10.33 -16.77 -5.46
N LYS A 202 11.47 -16.11 -5.25
CA LYS A 202 12.59 -16.70 -4.52
C LYS A 202 12.31 -16.74 -3.03
N THR A 203 12.45 -17.91 -2.40
CA THR A 203 12.28 -18.03 -0.94
C THR A 203 13.21 -17.08 -0.18
N GLY A 204 12.66 -16.35 0.78
CA GLY A 204 13.39 -15.34 1.57
C GLY A 204 13.53 -13.98 0.89
N ASP A 205 13.10 -13.85 -0.37
CA ASP A 205 13.06 -12.57 -1.08
C ASP A 205 11.71 -11.87 -0.84
N LEU A 206 11.80 -10.65 -0.31
CA LEU A 206 10.66 -9.86 0.12
C LEU A 206 10.69 -8.49 -0.53
N PHE A 207 9.52 -7.93 -0.76
CA PHE A 207 9.37 -6.54 -1.15
C PHE A 207 8.40 -5.84 -0.22
N ILE A 208 8.86 -4.73 0.36
CA ILE A 208 8.03 -3.88 1.22
C ILE A 208 7.99 -2.50 0.54
N PRO A 209 6.81 -2.00 0.12
CA PRO A 209 6.71 -0.69 -0.52
C PRO A 209 7.25 0.41 0.38
N LYS A 210 7.93 1.39 -0.23
CA LYS A 210 8.39 2.59 0.49
C LYS A 210 7.23 3.50 0.86
N LEU A 211 6.21 3.60 -0.01
CA LEU A 211 4.98 4.32 0.29
C LEU A 211 4.07 3.47 1.19
N LYS A 212 4.01 3.88 2.46
CA LYS A 212 3.19 3.23 3.49
C LYS A 212 1.75 3.72 3.46
N MET A 213 0.86 2.85 3.92
CA MET A 213 -0.56 3.16 4.12
C MET A 213 -0.84 3.12 5.62
N HIS A 214 -1.64 4.06 6.10
CA HIS A 214 -2.05 4.21 7.48
C HIS A 214 -3.46 4.78 7.51
N PHE A 215 -4.27 4.33 8.47
CA PHE A 215 -5.60 4.87 8.72
C PHE A 215 -5.66 5.47 10.12
N ALA A 216 -5.94 6.77 10.19
CA ALA A 216 -6.24 7.45 11.45
C ALA A 216 -7.74 7.71 11.56
N HIS A 217 -8.33 7.27 12.66
CA HIS A 217 -9.72 7.56 13.02
C HIS A 217 -9.75 8.63 14.11
N ASN A 218 -10.13 9.85 13.71
CA ASN A 218 -10.42 10.94 14.64
C ASN A 218 -11.83 10.78 15.20
N CYS A 219 -11.96 10.09 16.33
CA CYS A 219 -13.26 9.86 16.94
C CYS A 219 -13.85 11.09 17.66
N LYS A 220 -13.09 12.19 17.80
CA LYS A 220 -13.63 13.42 18.41
C LYS A 220 -14.75 14.05 17.59
N GLU A 221 -14.84 13.72 16.31
CA GLU A 221 -15.86 14.20 15.39
C GLU A 221 -17.24 13.57 15.64
N HIS A 222 -17.30 12.45 16.37
CA HIS A 222 -18.56 11.87 16.83
C HIS A 222 -19.17 12.67 17.99
N ASP A 223 -20.49 12.57 18.16
CA ASP A 223 -21.24 13.30 19.20
C ASP A 223 -20.76 13.03 20.63
N ASN A 224 -20.29 11.81 20.90
CA ASN A 224 -19.74 11.40 22.20
C ASN A 224 -18.26 11.74 22.36
N HIS A 225 -17.60 12.28 21.33
CA HIS A 225 -16.16 12.55 21.25
C HIS A 225 -15.23 11.34 21.49
N HIS A 226 -15.78 10.13 21.41
CA HIS A 226 -15.10 8.87 21.71
C HIS A 226 -15.36 7.83 20.62
N CYS A 227 -14.52 6.80 20.55
CA CYS A 227 -14.57 5.83 19.46
C CYS A 227 -15.71 4.80 19.58
N LEU A 228 -16.45 4.78 20.68
CA LEU A 228 -17.62 3.91 20.86
C LEU A 228 -18.72 4.59 21.66
N GLN A 229 -19.96 4.52 21.16
CA GLN A 229 -21.17 5.00 21.83
C GLN A 229 -21.65 4.05 22.94
#